data_AF-A0A2D6FG90-F1
#
_entry.id   AF-A0A2D6FG90-F1
#
_cell.length_a   1.000
_cell.length_b   1.000
_cell.length_c   1.000
_cell.angle_alpha   90.00
_cell.angle_beta   90.00
_cell.angle_gamma   90.00
#
_symmetry.space_group_name_H-M   'P 1'
#
loop_
_entity.id
_entity.type
_entity.pdbx_description
1 polymer ?
#
loop_
_entity_poly.entity_id
_entity_poly.type
_entity_poly.pdbx_seq_one_letter_code
_entity_poly.pdbx_strand_id
1 'polypeptide(L)'
;MTVVLALASCLGAQQRASWKVFPLQRRTPHDGLAVVSQPDGFGLHLFLETNSDDPAVCTPRWFPDAARLFNGNGTAPFSAGLAPREEFFAAVRRGDVRRALQKELKALCQQRAPEARWQWTPPPTEASELTPVRLPAYEERDLLIDPKEEKQREKNLLGDDQKPSQTTGSASRQ
;
A
#
# COMPACT_ATOMS: atom_id res chain seq x y z
N MET A 1 36.36 14.42 -63.16
CA MET A 1 35.98 15.05 -61.87
C MET A 1 34.75 14.33 -61.36
N THR A 2 34.92 13.51 -60.33
CA THR A 2 33.83 12.69 -59.77
C THR A 2 33.29 13.43 -58.55
N VAL A 3 32.05 13.89 -58.61
CA VAL A 3 31.37 14.56 -57.48
C VAL A 3 30.79 13.46 -56.59
N VAL A 4 31.31 13.33 -55.37
CA VAL A 4 30.76 12.46 -54.34
C VAL A 4 29.76 13.27 -53.53
N LEU A 5 28.46 13.01 -53.70
CA LEU A 5 27.42 13.56 -52.84
C LEU A 5 27.49 12.86 -51.47
N ALA A 6 27.94 13.58 -50.45
CA ALA A 6 27.85 13.16 -49.07
C ALA A 6 26.41 13.37 -48.56
N LEU A 7 25.66 12.28 -48.43
CA LEU A 7 24.37 12.26 -47.74
C LEU A 7 24.61 12.38 -46.23
N ALA A 8 24.45 13.59 -45.68
CA ALA A 8 24.42 13.80 -44.24
C ALA A 8 23.07 13.32 -43.68
N SER A 9 23.02 12.08 -43.18
CA SER A 9 21.89 11.58 -42.40
C SER A 9 21.86 12.29 -41.05
N CYS A 10 20.81 13.08 -40.80
CA CYS A 10 20.47 13.57 -39.46
C CYS A 10 20.18 12.36 -38.55
N LEU A 11 21.16 11.95 -37.74
CA LEU A 11 20.86 11.13 -36.57
C LEU A 11 20.12 12.03 -35.59
N GLY A 12 18.79 11.89 -35.55
CA GLY A 12 17.99 12.42 -34.45
C GLY A 12 18.63 11.99 -33.14
N ALA A 13 18.83 12.94 -32.23
CA ALA A 13 19.34 12.66 -30.89
C ALA A 13 18.43 11.61 -30.25
N GLN A 14 18.84 10.35 -30.32
CA GLN A 14 18.14 9.24 -29.72
C GLN A 14 18.27 9.48 -28.22
N GLN A 15 17.28 10.15 -27.64
CA GLN A 15 17.22 10.41 -26.20
C GLN A 15 17.25 9.04 -25.54
N ARG A 16 18.43 8.62 -25.07
CA ARG A 16 18.58 7.37 -24.37
C ARG A 16 17.75 7.49 -23.11
N ALA A 17 16.90 6.50 -22.85
CA ALA A 17 16.18 6.40 -21.59
C ALA A 17 17.20 6.60 -20.44
N SER A 18 17.06 7.71 -19.71
CA SER A 18 17.88 7.98 -18.55
C SER A 18 17.33 7.14 -17.41
N TRP A 19 17.79 5.90 -17.34
CA TRP A 19 17.45 4.99 -16.26
C TRP A 19 18.00 5.55 -14.95
N LYS A 20 17.18 6.32 -14.23
CA LYS A 20 17.54 7.00 -12.98
C LYS A 20 16.65 6.48 -11.86
N VAL A 21 17.27 6.15 -10.73
CA VAL A 21 16.56 5.72 -9.52
C VAL A 21 16.97 6.64 -8.39
N PHE A 22 16.00 7.26 -7.72
CA PHE A 22 16.28 8.20 -6.62
C PHE A 22 15.13 8.24 -5.60
N PRO A 23 15.41 8.59 -4.34
CA PRO A 23 14.37 8.77 -3.33
C PRO A 23 13.42 9.89 -3.74
N LEU A 24 12.11 9.64 -3.67
CA LEU A 24 11.08 10.63 -3.94
C LEU A 24 10.04 10.55 -2.83
N GLN A 25 10.16 11.46 -1.86
CA GLN A 25 9.27 11.53 -0.70
C GLN A 25 7.83 11.85 -1.13
N ARG A 26 6.89 11.19 -0.48
CA ARG A 26 5.46 11.46 -0.58
C ARG A 26 4.96 12.22 0.66
N ARG A 27 5.26 11.72 1.86
CA ARG A 27 4.84 12.31 3.13
C ARG A 27 6.02 12.46 4.09
N THR A 28 6.80 11.41 4.27
CA THR A 28 7.97 11.38 5.17
C THR A 28 9.23 10.98 4.41
N PRO A 29 10.43 11.28 4.92
CA PRO A 29 11.65 10.73 4.34
C PRO A 29 11.55 9.21 4.12
N HIS A 30 12.16 8.73 3.04
CA HIS A 30 12.28 7.31 2.70
C HIS A 30 10.98 6.56 2.36
N ASP A 31 9.85 7.25 2.24
CA ASP A 31 8.54 6.61 1.96
C ASP A 31 8.20 6.49 0.46
N GLY A 32 9.16 6.76 -0.42
CA GLY A 32 8.95 6.67 -1.86
C GLY A 32 10.23 6.60 -2.69
N LEU A 33 10.12 5.96 -3.85
CA LEU A 33 11.22 5.78 -4.80
C LEU A 33 10.76 6.12 -6.22
N ALA A 34 11.47 7.05 -6.87
CA ALA A 34 11.30 7.32 -8.29
C ALA A 34 12.16 6.36 -9.13
N VAL A 35 11.54 5.76 -10.14
CA VAL A 35 12.19 4.92 -11.15
C VAL A 35 11.88 5.50 -12.52
N VAL A 36 12.82 6.27 -13.06
CA VAL A 36 12.73 6.81 -14.42
C VAL A 36 13.10 5.72 -15.42
N SER A 37 12.24 5.49 -16.40
CA SER A 37 12.38 4.41 -17.37
C SER A 37 12.24 4.86 -18.83
N GLN A 38 11.81 6.09 -19.06
CA GLN A 38 11.57 6.63 -20.40
C GLN A 38 12.38 7.91 -20.65
N PRO A 39 12.63 8.25 -21.93
CA PRO A 39 12.98 9.61 -22.33
C PRO A 39 11.96 10.61 -21.75
N ASP A 40 12.38 11.85 -21.49
CA ASP A 40 11.55 12.91 -20.87
C ASP A 40 11.21 12.75 -19.37
N GLY A 41 11.79 11.76 -18.70
CA GLY A 41 11.67 11.63 -17.24
C GLY A 41 10.39 10.93 -16.78
N PHE A 42 9.70 10.25 -17.69
CA PHE A 42 8.57 9.39 -17.34
C PHE A 42 9.04 8.09 -16.67
N GLY A 43 8.21 7.58 -15.77
CA GLY A 43 8.49 6.31 -15.10
C GLY A 43 7.48 5.96 -14.03
N LEU A 44 7.96 5.41 -12.93
CA LEU A 44 7.16 4.98 -11.79
C LEU A 44 7.56 5.71 -10.51
N HIS A 45 6.58 6.01 -9.67
CA HIS A 45 6.79 6.36 -8.27
C HIS A 45 6.27 5.22 -7.41
N LEU A 46 7.21 4.50 -6.80
CA LEU A 46 6.94 3.36 -5.92
C LEU A 46 6.70 3.88 -4.50
N PHE A 47 5.62 3.45 -3.88
CA PHE A 47 5.33 3.79 -2.47
C PHE A 47 5.96 2.75 -1.55
N LEU A 48 6.67 3.24 -0.52
CA LEU A 48 7.42 2.40 0.40
C LEU A 48 6.80 2.43 1.77
N GLU A 49 6.57 1.24 2.31
CA GLU A 49 5.93 1.03 3.59
C GLU A 49 6.58 -0.19 4.28
N THR A 50 6.51 -0.22 5.60
CA THR A 50 7.00 -1.33 6.41
C THR A 50 5.83 -2.02 7.10
N ASN A 51 5.93 -3.33 7.24
CA ASN A 51 5.07 -4.09 8.14
C ASN A 51 5.63 -4.02 9.57
N SER A 52 4.75 -3.78 10.53
CA SER A 52 5.01 -3.74 11.97
C SER A 52 3.99 -4.59 12.76
N ASP A 53 3.39 -5.60 12.14
CA ASP A 53 2.47 -6.54 12.81
C ASP A 53 3.16 -7.23 14.02
N ASP A 54 4.46 -7.51 13.89
CA ASP A 54 5.33 -7.93 14.99
C ASP A 54 6.17 -6.72 15.46
N PRO A 55 6.04 -6.27 16.73
CA PRO A 55 6.81 -5.13 17.22
C PRO A 55 8.32 -5.36 17.27
N ALA A 56 8.79 -6.62 17.28
CA ALA A 56 10.21 -6.96 17.31
C ALA A 56 10.85 -7.02 15.91
N VAL A 57 10.05 -7.10 14.84
CA VAL A 57 10.55 -7.31 13.48
C VAL A 57 9.90 -6.34 12.51
N CYS A 58 10.74 -5.66 11.73
CA CYS A 58 10.30 -4.71 10.73
C CYS A 58 10.73 -5.20 9.35
N THR A 59 9.73 -5.41 8.48
CA THR A 59 9.90 -5.94 7.12
C THR A 59 9.27 -5.00 6.09
N PRO A 60 9.67 -5.07 4.81
CA PRO A 60 8.93 -4.41 3.74
C PRO A 60 7.46 -4.84 3.69
N ARG A 61 6.56 -3.89 3.41
CA ARG A 61 5.19 -4.16 2.98
C ARG A 61 5.06 -3.80 1.50
N TRP A 62 4.76 -4.80 0.66
CA TRP A 62 4.79 -4.62 -0.79
C TRP A 62 3.44 -4.14 -1.35
N PHE A 63 3.49 -3.06 -2.11
CA PHE A 63 2.37 -2.49 -2.84
C PHE A 63 2.73 -2.39 -4.33
N PRO A 64 2.17 -3.25 -5.21
CA PRO A 64 2.49 -3.24 -6.63
C PRO A 64 1.83 -2.08 -7.39
N ASP A 65 0.92 -1.35 -6.74
CA ASP A 65 0.19 -0.21 -7.30
C ASP A 65 1.05 1.06 -7.26
N ALA A 66 1.97 1.17 -8.22
CA ALA A 66 2.81 2.35 -8.39
C ALA A 66 2.04 3.51 -9.02
N ALA A 67 2.41 4.76 -8.69
CA ALA A 67 1.92 5.92 -9.40
C ALA A 67 2.75 6.19 -10.66
N ARG A 68 2.15 6.81 -11.68
CA ARG A 68 2.92 7.28 -12.84
C ARG A 68 3.78 8.47 -12.42
N LEU A 69 5.07 8.41 -12.70
CA LEU A 69 6.03 9.51 -12.49
C LEU A 69 6.15 10.35 -13.77
N PHE A 70 6.15 11.66 -13.59
CA PHE A 70 6.39 12.67 -14.61
C PHE A 70 7.58 13.55 -14.20
N ASN A 71 8.29 14.11 -15.18
CA ASN A 71 9.39 15.06 -14.96
C ASN A 71 10.50 14.53 -14.04
N GLY A 72 10.76 13.21 -14.01
CA GLY A 72 11.77 12.57 -13.17
C GLY A 72 13.22 12.98 -13.45
N ASN A 73 13.47 13.59 -14.60
CA ASN A 73 14.75 14.18 -14.97
C ASN A 73 14.86 15.68 -14.68
N GLY A 74 13.73 16.33 -14.38
CA GLY A 74 13.69 17.75 -14.07
C GLY A 74 13.89 18.04 -12.58
N THR A 75 13.63 19.28 -12.22
CA THR A 75 13.77 19.80 -10.85
C THR A 75 12.52 19.62 -9.99
N ALA A 76 11.37 19.33 -10.62
CA ALA A 76 10.08 19.18 -9.97
C ALA A 76 9.36 17.91 -10.45
N PRO A 77 9.84 16.71 -10.06
CA PRO A 77 9.15 15.47 -10.35
C PRO A 77 7.81 15.42 -9.61
N PHE A 78 6.79 14.86 -10.26
CA PHE A 78 5.47 14.68 -9.65
C PHE A 78 4.82 13.39 -10.13
N SER A 79 3.80 12.95 -9.38
CA SER A 79 3.14 11.67 -9.61
C SER A 79 1.64 11.84 -9.77
N ALA A 80 1.04 11.15 -10.74
CA ALA A 80 -0.40 11.22 -10.99
C ALA A 80 -0.93 9.93 -11.63
N GLY A 81 -2.09 9.45 -11.17
CA GLY A 81 -2.69 8.21 -11.68
C GLY A 81 -1.90 6.95 -11.33
N LEU A 82 -2.50 5.79 -11.60
CA LEU A 82 -1.89 4.48 -11.37
C LEU A 82 -1.19 3.97 -12.63
N ALA A 83 -0.03 3.35 -12.45
CA ALA A 83 0.64 2.58 -13.47
C ALA A 83 0.17 1.11 -13.43
N PRO A 84 0.20 0.40 -14.56
CA PRO A 84 0.00 -1.05 -14.60
C PRO A 84 0.98 -1.79 -13.67
N ARG A 85 0.51 -2.83 -12.98
CA ARG A 85 1.31 -3.63 -12.03
C ARG A 85 2.47 -4.35 -12.73
N GLU A 86 2.33 -4.65 -14.02
CA GLU A 86 3.36 -5.26 -14.86
C GLU A 86 4.60 -4.38 -14.96
N GLU A 87 4.41 -3.06 -14.96
CA GLU A 87 5.52 -2.10 -14.96
C GLU A 87 6.25 -2.09 -13.61
N PHE A 88 5.52 -2.21 -12.49
CA PHE A 88 6.12 -2.40 -11.18
C PHE A 88 6.98 -3.66 -11.17
N PHE A 89 6.42 -4.80 -11.60
CA PHE A 89 7.13 -6.08 -11.68
C PHE A 89 8.40 -5.99 -12.54
N ALA A 90 8.30 -5.33 -13.71
CA ALA A 90 9.45 -5.10 -14.57
C ALA A 90 10.52 -4.23 -13.91
N ALA A 91 10.12 -3.17 -13.20
CA ALA A 91 11.04 -2.29 -12.48
C ALA A 91 11.78 -3.03 -11.36
N VAL A 92 11.07 -3.79 -10.52
CA VAL A 92 11.67 -4.47 -9.36
C VAL A 92 12.50 -5.69 -9.73
N ARG A 93 12.40 -6.22 -10.96
CA ARG A 93 13.36 -7.22 -11.45
C ARG A 93 14.78 -6.65 -11.60
N ARG A 94 14.91 -5.33 -11.81
CA ARG A 94 16.21 -4.67 -11.95
C ARG A 94 16.97 -4.62 -10.62
N GLY A 95 18.26 -4.91 -10.67
CA GLY A 95 19.10 -4.99 -9.46
C GLY A 95 19.34 -3.64 -8.80
N ASP A 96 19.45 -2.55 -9.57
CA ASP A 96 19.62 -1.19 -9.05
C ASP A 96 18.37 -0.69 -8.31
N VAL A 97 17.19 -0.97 -8.86
CA VAL A 97 15.91 -0.69 -8.19
C VAL A 97 15.82 -1.47 -6.88
N ARG A 98 16.12 -2.78 -6.86
CA ARG A 98 16.09 -3.58 -5.61
C ARG A 98 17.05 -3.07 -4.53
N ARG A 99 18.26 -2.67 -4.91
CA ARG A 99 19.23 -2.09 -3.96
C ARG A 99 18.72 -0.76 -3.39
N ALA A 100 18.13 0.09 -4.23
CA ALA A 100 17.55 1.34 -3.78
C ALA A 100 16.34 1.11 -2.85
N LEU A 101 15.43 0.19 -3.21
CA LEU A 101 14.32 -0.23 -2.37
C LEU A 101 14.80 -0.71 -1.00
N GLN A 102 15.78 -1.61 -0.95
CA GLN A 102 16.32 -2.14 0.29
C GLN A 102 16.93 -1.03 1.17
N LYS A 103 17.64 -0.07 0.57
CA LYS A 103 18.22 1.07 1.28
C LYS A 103 17.14 1.96 1.88
N GLU A 104 16.18 2.41 1.07
CA GLU A 104 15.14 3.33 1.52
C GLU A 104 14.21 2.67 2.55
N LEU A 105 13.79 1.41 2.33
CA LEU A 105 12.95 0.70 3.30
C LEU A 105 13.66 0.43 4.62
N LYS A 106 14.97 0.15 4.61
CA LYS A 106 15.74 0.02 5.85
C LYS A 106 15.80 1.34 6.61
N ALA A 107 15.98 2.47 5.93
CA ALA A 107 15.97 3.78 6.55
C ALA A 107 14.58 4.15 7.10
N LEU A 108 13.52 3.87 6.33
CA LEU A 108 12.13 4.05 6.77
C LEU A 108 11.83 3.23 8.04
N CYS A 109 12.31 1.98 8.07
CA CYS A 109 12.18 1.09 9.20
C CYS A 109 12.85 1.67 10.47
N GLN A 110 14.11 2.12 10.36
CA GLN A 110 14.83 2.74 11.47
C GLN A 110 14.13 4.00 12.00
N GLN A 111 13.50 4.77 11.11
CA GLN A 111 12.73 5.96 11.50
C GLN A 111 11.44 5.60 12.25
N ARG A 112 10.73 4.55 11.83
CA ARG A 112 9.40 4.21 12.37
C ARG A 112 9.42 3.25 13.56
N ALA A 113 10.38 2.34 13.58
CA ALA A 113 10.51 1.28 14.58
C ALA A 113 12.00 1.10 14.94
N PRO A 114 12.61 2.03 15.69
CA PRO A 114 14.06 2.06 15.94
C PRO A 114 14.57 0.84 16.72
N GLU A 115 13.71 0.21 17.52
CA GLU A 115 14.03 -0.97 18.32
C GLU A 115 13.80 -2.30 17.57
N ALA A 116 13.08 -2.26 16.44
CA ALA A 116 12.75 -3.46 15.68
C ALA A 116 13.93 -3.93 14.84
N ARG A 117 14.08 -5.26 14.72
CA ARG A 117 15.09 -5.85 13.85
C ARG A 117 14.64 -5.75 12.40
N TRP A 118 15.45 -5.09 11.57
CA TRP A 118 15.25 -5.05 10.13
C TRP A 118 15.40 -6.45 9.49
N GLN A 119 14.41 -6.84 8.69
CA GLN A 119 14.44 -8.05 7.89
C GLN A 119 13.99 -7.75 6.46
N TRP A 120 14.88 -7.99 5.50
CA TRP A 120 14.57 -7.81 4.08
C TRP A 120 13.79 -9.00 3.53
N THR A 121 12.68 -8.72 2.85
CA THR A 121 11.98 -9.64 1.97
C THR A 121 12.00 -9.04 0.57
N PRO A 122 12.28 -9.79 -0.51
CA PRO A 122 12.29 -9.22 -1.85
C PRO A 122 10.88 -8.80 -2.31
N PRO A 123 10.75 -7.79 -3.20
CA PRO A 123 9.47 -7.43 -3.79
C PRO A 123 8.95 -8.52 -4.72
N PRO A 124 7.62 -8.63 -4.88
CA PRO A 124 7.00 -9.54 -5.82
C PRO A 124 7.38 -9.14 -7.25
N THR A 125 7.80 -10.10 -8.05
CA THR A 125 8.21 -9.92 -9.46
C THR A 125 7.15 -10.39 -10.45
N GLU A 126 6.05 -10.93 -9.95
CA GLU A 126 4.89 -11.37 -10.72
C GLU A 126 3.63 -11.40 -9.83
N ALA A 127 2.45 -11.51 -10.47
CA ALA A 127 1.17 -11.42 -9.77
C ALA A 127 0.91 -12.60 -8.82
N SER A 128 1.44 -13.79 -9.12
CA SER A 128 1.34 -15.01 -8.30
C SER A 128 2.02 -14.86 -6.93
N GLU A 129 3.01 -13.98 -6.81
CA GLU A 129 3.74 -13.73 -5.56
C GLU A 129 3.02 -12.72 -4.65
N LEU A 130 1.92 -12.10 -5.10
CA LEU A 130 1.16 -11.15 -4.30
C LEU A 130 0.32 -11.89 -3.26
N THR A 131 0.63 -11.65 -1.98
CA THR A 131 -0.24 -12.05 -0.88
C THR A 131 -1.47 -11.13 -0.85
N PRO A 132 -2.70 -11.67 -1.01
CA PRO A 132 -3.91 -10.86 -0.89
C PRO A 132 -4.00 -10.24 0.50
N VAL A 133 -4.33 -8.95 0.58
CA VAL A 133 -4.66 -8.32 1.85
C VAL A 133 -5.96 -8.93 2.36
N ARG A 134 -5.88 -9.71 3.44
CA ARG A 134 -7.06 -10.10 4.21
C ARG A 134 -7.66 -8.82 4.80
N LEU A 135 -8.94 -8.58 4.57
CA LEU A 135 -9.67 -7.48 5.20
C LEU A 135 -10.75 -8.10 6.10
N PRO A 136 -10.40 -8.47 7.34
CA PRO A 136 -11.31 -9.22 8.23
C PRO A 136 -12.67 -8.54 8.43
N ALA A 137 -12.70 -7.20 8.40
CA ALA A 137 -13.91 -6.40 8.52
C ALA A 137 -14.97 -6.66 7.42
N TYR A 138 -14.61 -7.27 6.28
CA TYR A 138 -15.57 -7.71 5.26
C TYR A 138 -15.93 -9.20 5.34
N GLU A 139 -15.19 -9.97 6.15
CA GLU A 139 -15.40 -11.42 6.34
C GLU A 139 -16.18 -11.73 7.62
N GLU A 140 -16.21 -10.80 8.58
CA GLU A 140 -17.04 -10.90 9.77
C GLU A 140 -18.53 -10.68 9.43
N ARG A 141 -19.40 -11.49 10.04
CA ARG A 141 -20.85 -11.21 10.02
C ARG A 141 -21.07 -9.86 10.68
N ASP A 142 -22.00 -9.08 10.14
CA ASP A 142 -22.36 -7.77 10.68
C ASP A 142 -22.56 -7.88 12.21
N LEU A 143 -21.72 -7.18 12.97
CA LEU A 143 -21.74 -7.22 14.44
C LEU A 143 -22.99 -6.52 14.99
N LEU A 144 -23.69 -5.78 14.13
CA LEU A 144 -24.92 -5.10 14.45
C LEU A 144 -26.09 -6.07 14.34
N ILE A 145 -26.71 -6.38 15.48
CA ILE A 145 -27.98 -7.10 15.56
C ILE A 145 -29.04 -6.28 14.80
N ASP A 146 -29.95 -6.95 14.08
CA ASP A 146 -31.06 -6.27 13.39
C ASP A 146 -31.83 -5.40 14.42
N PRO A 147 -32.04 -4.09 14.17
CA PRO A 147 -32.71 -3.21 15.11
C PRO A 147 -34.11 -3.69 15.56
N LYS A 148 -34.80 -4.49 14.74
CA LYS A 148 -36.10 -5.09 15.10
C LYS A 148 -35.93 -6.23 16.08
N GLU A 149 -34.88 -7.05 15.93
CA GLU A 149 -34.57 -8.13 16.86
C GLU A 149 -34.21 -7.58 18.23
N GLU A 150 -33.37 -6.53 18.28
CA GLU A 150 -33.00 -5.88 19.54
C GLU A 150 -34.22 -5.25 20.23
N LYS A 151 -35.06 -4.52 19.47
CA LYS A 151 -36.30 -3.94 19.99
C LYS A 151 -37.27 -4.98 20.54
N GLN A 152 -37.33 -6.17 19.94
CA GLN A 152 -38.17 -7.25 20.44
C GLN A 152 -37.61 -7.85 21.73
N ARG A 153 -36.29 -8.00 21.84
CA ARG A 153 -35.60 -8.39 23.07
C ARG A 153 -35.89 -7.42 24.20
N GLU A 154 -35.73 -6.12 23.97
CA GLU A 154 -36.02 -5.07 24.95
C GLU A 154 -37.47 -5.16 25.46
N LYS A 155 -38.45 -5.30 24.55
CA LYS A 155 -39.87 -5.44 24.93
C LYS A 155 -40.13 -6.67 25.80
N ASN A 156 -39.48 -7.79 25.50
CA ASN A 156 -39.66 -9.02 26.26
C ASN A 156 -39.04 -8.87 27.67
N LEU A 157 -37.87 -8.25 27.77
CA LEU A 157 -37.21 -7.94 29.06
C LEU A 157 -38.05 -6.99 29.91
N LEU A 158 -38.58 -5.92 29.32
CA LEU A 158 -39.42 -4.94 30.02
C LEU A 158 -40.84 -5.45 30.32
N GLY A 159 -41.30 -6.50 29.62
CA GLY A 159 -42.61 -7.11 29.83
C GLY A 159 -42.69 -8.03 31.05
N ASP A 160 -41.56 -8.60 31.49
CA ASP A 160 -41.51 -9.47 32.68
C ASP A 160 -41.63 -8.67 34.00
N ASP A 161 -41.30 -7.38 34.00
CA ASP A 161 -41.48 -6.47 35.15
C ASP A 161 -42.96 -6.12 35.43
N GLN A 162 -43.90 -6.55 34.57
CA GLN A 162 -45.33 -6.24 34.69
C GLN A 162 -46.21 -7.42 35.12
N LYS A 163 -45.66 -8.56 35.52
CA LYS A 163 -46.48 -9.61 36.17
C LYS A 163 -46.76 -9.24 37.64
N PRO A 164 -48.03 -8.97 38.03
CA PRO A 164 -48.33 -8.69 39.43
C PRO A 164 -48.12 -9.95 40.26
N SER A 165 -47.31 -9.84 41.31
CA SER A 165 -47.12 -10.88 42.31
C SER A 165 -48.47 -11.18 42.99
N GLN A 166 -49.00 -12.39 42.81
CA GLN A 166 -50.19 -12.85 43.52
C GLN A 166 -49.78 -13.28 44.95
N THR A 167 -49.88 -12.35 45.91
CA THR A 167 -49.83 -12.69 47.33
C THR A 167 -51.25 -12.94 47.85
N THR A 168 -51.66 -14.21 47.91
CA THR A 168 -52.82 -14.65 48.68
C THR A 168 -52.47 -14.66 50.17
N GLY A 169 -52.84 -13.60 50.90
CA GLY A 169 -52.77 -13.55 52.36
C GLY A 169 -54.00 -14.19 52.99
N SER A 170 -53.88 -15.43 53.47
CA SER A 170 -54.84 -16.00 54.44
C SER A 170 -54.34 -15.71 55.85
N ALA A 171 -55.05 -14.86 56.59
CA ALA A 171 -54.91 -14.71 58.03
C ALA A 171 -56.23 -15.11 58.68
N SER A 172 -56.34 -16.35 59.14
CA SER A 172 -57.38 -16.78 60.08
C SER A 172 -57.03 -16.26 61.47
N ARG A 173 -57.93 -15.46 62.05
CA ARG A 173 -58.04 -15.29 63.50
C ARG A 173 -59.05 -16.30 64.02
N GLN A 174 -58.60 -17.18 64.92
CA GLN A 174 -59.16 -17.41 66.26
C GLN A 174 -58.28 -18.43 67.00
#